data_AF-U7NFB0-F1
#
_entry.id   AF-U7NFB0-F1
#
_cell.length_a   1.000
_cell.length_b   1.000
_cell.length_c   1.000
_cell.angle_alpha   90.00
_cell.angle_beta   90.00
_cell.angle_gamma   90.00
#
_symmetry.space_group_name_H-M   'P 1'
#
loop_
_entity.id
_entity.type
_entity.pdbx_description
1 polymer ?
#
loop_
_entity_poly.entity_id
_entity_poly.type
_entity_poly.pdbx_seq_one_letter_code
_entity_poly.pdbx_strand_id
1 'polypeptide(L)' 'MVEYSPGYLADHWCAKGHILLCLEGELHTELKDGRCFVLQPGSSYQVAGNAELHRSSTERGAKLFVVD' A
#
# COMPACT_ATOMS: atom_id res chain seq x y z
N MET A 1 7.54 3.19 -10.62
CA MET A 1 6.20 3.80 -10.62
C MET A 1 5.20 2.69 -10.87
N VAL A 2 4.14 2.62 -10.07
CA VAL A 2 3.08 1.61 -10.15
C VAL A 2 1.73 2.32 -10.09
N GLU A 3 0.77 1.84 -10.87
CA GLU A 3 -0.61 2.35 -10.88
C GLU A 3 -1.56 1.22 -10.47
N TYR A 4 -2.41 1.50 -9.49
CA TYR A 4 -3.51 0.64 -9.08
C TYR A 4 -4.81 1.21 -9.61
N SER A 5 -5.59 0.37 -10.28
CA SER A 5 -6.89 0.73 -10.83
C SER A 5 -7.93 0.94 -9.71
N PRO A 6 -9.02 1.68 -9.99
CA PRO A 6 -10.20 1.68 -9.12
C PRO A 6 -10.69 0.26 -8.82
N GLY A 7 -11.02 0.00 -7.56
CA GLY A 7 -11.43 -1.32 -7.07
C GLY A 7 -10.29 -2.33 -6.92
N TYR A 8 -9.02 -1.92 -7.05
CA TYR A 8 -7.89 -2.80 -6.79
C TYR A 8 -7.93 -3.32 -5.34
N LEU A 9 -7.74 -4.63 -5.21
CA LEU A 9 -7.54 -5.33 -3.94
C LEU A 9 -6.43 -6.36 -4.15
N ALA A 10 -5.37 -6.28 -3.33
CA ALA A 10 -4.32 -7.28 -3.35
C ALA A 10 -4.89 -8.65 -2.93
N ASP A 11 -4.52 -9.69 -3.68
CA ASP A 11 -5.01 -11.07 -3.51
C ASP A 11 -4.24 -11.86 -2.44
N HIS A 12 -3.22 -11.25 -1.81
CA HIS A 12 -2.41 -11.87 -0.78
C HIS A 12 -1.91 -10.84 0.26
N TRP A 13 -1.40 -11.37 1.37
CA TRP A 13 -0.63 -10.61 2.35
C TRP A 13 0.83 -10.55 1.91
N CYS A 14 1.33 -9.35 1.64
CA CYS A 14 2.72 -9.14 1.27
C CYS A 14 3.62 -9.20 2.52
N ALA A 15 4.69 -9.99 2.43
CA ALA A 15 5.74 -10.09 3.45
C ALA A 15 7.04 -9.38 3.04
N LYS A 16 7.10 -8.83 1.83
CA LYS A 16 8.28 -8.13 1.33
C LYS A 16 8.39 -6.77 2.02
N GLY A 17 9.62 -6.36 2.30
CA GLY A 17 9.90 -5.01 2.74
C GLY A 17 9.97 -4.07 1.55
N HIS A 18 9.35 -2.89 1.66
CA HIS A 18 9.38 -1.87 0.62
C HIS A 18 9.00 -0.49 1.19
N ILE A 19 9.34 0.54 0.42
CA ILE A 19 8.96 1.93 0.65
C ILE A 19 7.91 2.32 -0.38
N LEU A 20 6.81 2.90 0.09
CA LEU A 20 5.73 3.42 -0.73
C LEU A 20 5.56 4.91 -0.50
N LEU A 21 5.48 5.69 -1.58
CA LEU A 21 5.03 7.08 -1.59
C LEU A 21 3.79 7.19 -2.47
N CYS A 22 2.69 7.71 -1.92
CA CYS A 22 1.49 7.99 -2.69
C CYS A 22 1.64 9.33 -3.42
N LEU A 23 1.46 9.33 -4.73
CA LEU A 23 1.57 10.51 -5.58
C LEU A 23 0.19 11.05 -5.97
N GLU A 24 -0.75 10.16 -6.26
CA GLU A 24 -2.12 10.49 -6.64
C GLU A 24 -3.07 9.40 -6.10
N GLY A 25 -4.34 9.77 -5.86
CA GLY A 25 -5.35 8.86 -5.32
C GLY A 25 -5.16 8.56 -3.83
N GLU A 26 -5.60 7.39 -3.37
CA GLU A 26 -5.37 6.93 -2.01
C GLU A 26 -5.20 5.41 -1.95
N LEU A 27 -4.39 4.95 -0.99
CA LEU A 27 -4.14 3.54 -0.75
C LEU A 27 -4.54 3.16 0.67
N HIS A 28 -5.45 2.21 0.82
CA HIS A 28 -5.82 1.64 2.10
C HIS A 28 -4.95 0.42 2.35
N THR A 29 -4.23 0.40 3.48
CA THR A 29 -3.36 -0.71 3.87
C THR A 29 -3.85 -1.28 5.18
N GLU A 30 -4.16 -2.57 5.15
CA GLU A 30 -4.49 -3.40 6.31
C GLU A 30 -3.23 -4.18 6.71
N LEU A 31 -2.92 -4.24 8.00
CA LEU A 31 -1.93 -5.16 8.57
C LEU A 31 -2.64 -6.39 9.12
N LYS A 32 -1.94 -7.53 9.14
CA LYS A 32 -2.52 -8.81 9.56
C LYS A 32 -3.00 -8.83 11.02
N ASP A 33 -2.51 -7.91 11.85
CA ASP A 33 -2.95 -7.72 13.23
C ASP A 33 -4.22 -6.86 13.36
N GLY A 34 -4.77 -6.38 12.24
CA GLY A 34 -6.00 -5.60 12.17
C GLY A 34 -5.81 -4.08 12.18
N ARG A 35 -4.58 -3.57 12.28
CA ARG A 35 -4.33 -2.14 12.11
C ARG A 35 -4.57 -1.72 10.65
N CYS A 36 -5.14 -0.53 10.45
CA CYS A 36 -5.42 0.02 9.13
C CYS A 36 -4.87 1.44 9.00
N PHE A 37 -4.36 1.76 7.81
CA PHE A 37 -3.81 3.06 7.48
C PHE A 37 -4.29 3.47 6.09
N VAL A 38 -4.40 4.79 5.86
CA VAL A 38 -4.69 5.34 4.54
C VAL A 38 -3.52 6.22 4.11
N LEU A 39 -2.91 5.87 2.99
CA LEU A 39 -1.87 6.65 2.33
C LEU A 39 -2.53 7.65 1.38
N GLN A 40 -2.46 8.93 1.75
CA GLN A 40 -2.91 10.07 0.94
C GLN A 40 -1.75 10.63 0.12
N PRO A 41 -2.01 11.44 -0.93
CA PRO A 41 -0.96 12.03 -1.75
C PRO A 41 0.06 12.81 -0.90
N GLY A 42 1.36 12.56 -1.15
CA GLY A 42 2.47 13.12 -0.38
C GLY A 42 2.82 12.33 0.89
N SER A 43 2.04 11.33 1.28
CA SER A 43 2.34 10.46 2.42
C SER A 43 3.09 9.20 1.98
N SER A 44 3.93 8.68 2.87
CA SER A 44 4.69 7.44 2.63
C SER A 44 4.60 6.48 3.81
N TYR A 45 4.85 5.20 3.55
CA TYR A 45 5.15 4.21 4.59
C TYR A 45 6.29 3.31 4.17
N GLN A 46 6.93 2.69 5.17
CA GLN A 46 8.01 1.73 5.00
C GLN A 46 7.69 0.49 5.83
N VAL A 47 7.92 -0.67 5.23
CA VAL A 47 7.80 -1.97 5.91
C VAL A 47 9.09 -2.74 5.70
N ALA A 48 9.54 -3.44 6.74
CA ALA A 48 10.71 -4.32 6.65
C ALA A 48 10.28 -5.72 6.19
N GLY A 49 11.21 -6.47 5.59
CA GLY A 49 10.94 -7.85 5.17
C GLY A 49 10.55 -8.74 6.35
N ASN A 50 9.50 -9.54 6.18
CA ASN A 50 8.88 -10.38 7.19
C ASN A 50 8.36 -9.64 8.44
N ALA A 51 8.31 -8.30 8.40
CA ALA A 51 7.65 -7.47 9.40
C ALA A 51 6.36 -6.91 8.79
N GLU A 52 5.30 -6.81 9.61
CA GLU A 52 4.05 -6.16 9.22
C GLU A 52 3.46 -6.69 7.90
N LEU A 53 3.03 -7.96 7.92
CA LEU A 53 2.26 -8.56 6.82
C LEU A 53 1.09 -7.65 6.48
N HIS A 54 1.05 -7.18 5.24
CA HIS A 54 0.12 -6.13 4.85
C HIS A 54 -0.58 -6.45 3.54
N ARG A 55 -1.75 -5.86 3.35
CA ARG A 55 -2.56 -6.00 2.15
C ARG A 55 -3.15 -4.65 1.79
N SER A 56 -3.01 -4.28 0.52
CA SER A 56 -3.41 -2.95 0.05
C SER A 56 -4.63 -3.02 -0.85
N SER A 57 -5.46 -1.99 -0.79
CA SER A 57 -6.64 -1.82 -1.64
C SER A 57 -6.87 -0.34 -1.96
N THR A 58 -7.63 -0.06 -3.02
CA THR A 58 -8.06 1.29 -3.35
C THR A 58 -9.39 1.26 -4.08
N GLU A 59 -10.33 2.09 -3.66
CA GLU A 59 -11.63 2.23 -4.32
C GLU A 59 -11.50 3.06 -5.60
N ARG A 60 -10.69 4.12 -5.58
CA ARG A 60 -10.61 5.13 -6.66
C ARG A 60 -9.37 5.00 -7.54
N GLY A 61 -8.46 4.10 -7.19
CA GLY A 61 -7.15 3.98 -7.83
C GLY A 61 -6.09 4.81 -7.11
N ALA A 62 -4.82 4.48 -7.37
CA ALA A 62 -3.68 5.17 -6.79
C ALA A 62 -2.46 5.11 -7.71
N LYS A 63 -1.66 6.17 -7.71
CA LYS A 63 -0.34 6.19 -8.35
C LYS A 63 0.74 6.23 -7.28
N LEU A 64 1.63 5.27 -7.34
CA LEU A 64 2.59 4.98 -6.28
C LEU A 64 4.01 5.00 -6.82
N PHE A 65 4.92 5.59 -6.06
CA PHE A 65 6.35 5.33 -6.19
C PHE A 65 6.70 4.23 -5.19
N VAL A 66 7.29 3.14 -5.69
CA VAL A 66 7.61 1.94 -4.92
C VAL A 66 9.10 1.66 -5.03
N VAL A 67 9.75 1.38 -3.90
CA VAL A 67 11.15 0.92 -3.82
C VAL A 67 11.17 -0.36 -3.00
N ASP A 68 11.73 -1.41 -3.60
CA ASP A 68 11.72 -2.80 -3.12
C ASP A 68 13.12 -3.30 -2.76
#